data_AF-A0A2N1IZ90-F1
#
_entry.id   AF-A0A2N1IZ90-F1
#
_cell.length_a   1.000
_cell.length_b   1.000
_cell.length_c   1.000
_cell.angle_alpha   90.00
_cell.angle_beta   90.00
_cell.angle_gamma   90.00
#
_symmetry.space_group_name_H-M   'P 1'
#
loop_
_entity.id
_entity.type
_entity.pdbx_description
1 polymer ?
#
loop_
_entity_poly.entity_id
_entity_poly.type
_entity_poly.pdbx_seq_one_letter_code
_entity_poly.pdbx_strand_id
1 'polypeptide(L)'
;MKYLYLDIDKDELVFTSLVKEENTKFFVVEVEDTFNTLKEHNDFFIDMKATEILSILDYRQKRKSEYPKIEEQLDMLYKDFKNNTNKWESLITDIKEKYPKSI
;
A
#
# COMPACT_ATOMS: atom_id res chain seq x y z
N MET A 1 7.12 12.47 4.41
CA MET A 1 5.78 12.24 3.83
C MET A 1 5.66 13.11 2.61
N LYS A 2 4.99 12.62 1.56
CA LYS A 2 4.71 13.37 0.34
C LYS A 2 3.23 13.34 0.00
N TYR A 3 2.81 14.27 -0.81
CA TYR A 3 1.43 14.47 -1.23
C TYR A 3 1.30 14.14 -2.72
N LEU A 4 0.36 13.26 -3.04
CA LEU A 4 -0.02 12.91 -4.41
C LEU A 4 -1.27 13.70 -4.77
N TYR A 5 -1.27 14.32 -5.95
CA TYR A 5 -2.42 15.07 -6.47
C TYR A 5 -3.00 14.28 -7.63
N LEU A 6 -4.20 13.76 -7.43
CA LEU A 6 -4.88 12.86 -8.35
C LEU A 6 -6.05 13.58 -9.03
N ASP A 7 -6.13 13.45 -10.35
CA ASP A 7 -7.32 13.81 -11.12
C ASP A 7 -8.18 12.55 -11.26
N ILE A 8 -9.22 12.43 -10.42
CA ILE A 8 -10.08 11.25 -10.37
C ILE A 8 -10.93 11.12 -11.65
N ASP A 9 -11.30 12.26 -12.25
CA ASP A 9 -12.13 12.28 -13.46
C ASP A 9 -11.33 11.78 -14.68
N LYS A 10 -10.02 12.05 -14.70
CA LYS A 10 -9.11 11.59 -15.76
C LYS A 10 -8.34 10.32 -15.45
N ASP A 11 -8.45 9.81 -14.22
CA ASP A 11 -7.72 8.64 -13.71
C ASP A 11 -6.19 8.79 -13.78
N GLU A 12 -5.67 9.99 -13.50
CA GLU A 12 -4.27 10.34 -13.68
C GLU A 12 -3.63 10.87 -12.39
N LEU A 13 -2.36 10.51 -12.17
CA LEU A 13 -1.49 11.23 -11.24
C LEU A 13 -1.04 12.53 -11.91
N VAL A 14 -1.41 13.67 -11.32
CA VAL A 14 -1.09 14.97 -11.89
C VAL A 14 0.31 15.39 -11.51
N PHE A 15 0.63 15.35 -10.22
CA PHE A 15 1.96 15.63 -9.70
C PHE A 15 2.14 15.16 -8.26
N THR A 16 3.39 15.20 -7.78
CA THR A 16 3.74 14.89 -6.39
C THR A 16 4.46 16.08 -5.76
N SER A 17 4.17 16.40 -4.50
CA SER A 17 4.85 17.46 -3.75
C SER A 17 5.27 17.00 -2.36
N LEU A 18 6.36 17.56 -1.84
CA LEU A 18 6.79 17.36 -0.44
C LEU A 18 6.04 18.29 0.53
N VAL A 19 5.38 19.32 -0.01
CA VAL A 19 4.61 20.30 0.76
C VAL A 19 3.14 20.19 0.35
N LYS A 20 2.25 20.26 1.33
CA LYS A 20 0.80 20.27 1.07
C LYS A 20 0.43 21.62 0.45
N GLU A 21 -0.14 21.58 -0.74
CA GLU A 21 -0.71 22.74 -1.40
C GLU A 21 -2.15 22.92 -0.91
N GLU A 22 -2.44 24.13 -0.45
CA GLU A 22 -3.79 24.55 -0.08
C GLU A 22 -4.51 25.07 -1.34
N ASN A 23 -5.82 24.83 -1.44
CA ASN A 23 -6.67 25.27 -2.56
C ASN A 23 -6.41 24.62 -3.92
N THR A 24 -6.23 23.30 -3.95
CA THR A 24 -6.22 22.55 -5.22
C THR A 24 -7.59 21.92 -5.51
N LYS A 25 -7.92 21.77 -6.79
CA LYS A 25 -9.12 21.04 -7.25
C LYS A 25 -8.93 19.51 -7.30
N PHE A 26 -7.72 19.04 -6.99
CA PHE A 26 -7.34 17.63 -7.13
C PHE A 26 -7.58 16.88 -5.83
N PHE A 27 -7.73 15.57 -5.94
CA PHE A 27 -7.79 14.70 -4.77
C PHE A 27 -6.39 14.53 -4.21
N VAL A 28 -6.18 14.96 -2.97
CA VAL A 28 -4.85 14.96 -2.33
C VAL A 28 -4.71 13.77 -1.40
N VAL A 29 -3.66 12.97 -1.60
CA VAL A 29 -3.36 11.81 -0.76
C VAL A 29 -1.98 11.93 -0.13
N GLU A 30 -1.92 11.78 1.19
CA GLU A 30 -0.66 11.74 1.93
C GLU A 30 -0.11 10.31 1.94
N VAL A 31 1.14 10.16 1.52
CA VAL A 31 1.84 8.86 1.46
C VAL A 31 3.24 8.98 2.04
N GLU A 32 3.81 7.84 2.43
CA GLU A 32 5.22 7.76 2.82
C GLU A 32 6.14 8.17 1.64
N ASP A 33 7.30 8.76 1.94
CA ASP A 33 8.24 9.24 0.91
C ASP A 33 8.73 8.09 0.00
N THR A 34 8.76 6.88 0.55
CA THR A 34 9.13 5.63 -0.11
C THR A 34 8.05 5.09 -1.06
N PHE A 35 6.86 5.68 -1.10
CA PHE A 35 5.79 5.23 -1.98
C PHE A 35 6.16 5.49 -3.45
N ASN A 36 6.45 4.43 -4.19
CA ASN A 36 6.76 4.54 -5.62
C ASN A 36 5.45 4.69 -6.43
N THR A 37 5.36 5.77 -7.20
CA THR A 37 4.25 6.05 -8.12
C THR A 37 4.54 5.59 -9.54
N LEU A 38 5.75 5.10 -9.82
CA LEU A 38 6.16 4.64 -11.13
C LEU A 38 6.00 3.12 -11.23
N LYS A 39 5.44 2.66 -12.35
CA LYS A 39 5.41 1.25 -12.77
C LYS A 39 6.38 1.07 -13.93
N GLU A 40 7.11 -0.03 -13.89
CA GLU A 40 7.94 -0.48 -14.99
C GLU A 40 7.04 -1.08 -16.09
N HIS A 41 7.19 -0.59 -17.32
CA HIS A 41 6.50 -1.07 -18.50
C HIS A 41 7.45 -1.04 -19.70
N ASN A 42 7.85 -2.23 -20.18
CA ASN A 42 8.69 -2.41 -21.38
C ASN A 42 9.92 -1.46 -21.40
N ASP A 43 10.73 -1.50 -20.35
CA ASP A 43 11.93 -0.67 -20.15
C ASP A 43 11.68 0.84 -19.95
N PHE A 44 10.41 1.27 -19.82
CA PHE A 44 10.02 2.64 -19.44
C PHE A 44 9.30 2.67 -18.08
N PHE A 45 9.38 3.80 -17.39
CA PHE A 45 8.59 4.06 -16.20
C PHE A 45 7.40 4.95 -16.55
N ILE A 46 6.20 4.52 -16.15
CA ILE A 46 4.96 5.27 -16.33
C ILE A 46 4.34 5.52 -14.96
N ASP A 47 3.75 6.69 -14.77
CA ASP A 47 2.99 7.00 -13.57
C ASP A 47 1.79 6.06 -13.41
N MET A 48 1.57 5.61 -12.18
CA MET A 48 0.38 4.88 -11.78
C MET A 48 -0.86 5.74 -11.97
N LYS A 49 -1.96 5.10 -12.33
CA LYS A 49 -3.27 5.76 -12.42
C LYS A 49 -3.81 6.12 -11.05
N ALA A 50 -4.71 7.09 -11.00
CA ALA A 50 -5.33 7.52 -9.74
C ALA A 50 -6.06 6.37 -9.03
N THR A 51 -6.86 5.60 -9.77
CA THR A 51 -7.59 4.42 -9.27
C THR A 51 -6.65 3.35 -8.73
N GLU A 52 -5.54 3.10 -9.41
CA GLU A 52 -4.52 2.14 -8.98
C GLU A 52 -3.86 2.59 -7.67
N ILE A 53 -3.46 3.86 -7.58
CA ILE A 53 -2.87 4.44 -6.36
C ILE A 53 -3.84 4.27 -5.19
N LEU A 54 -5.11 4.63 -5.37
CA LEU A 54 -6.13 4.50 -4.33
C LEU A 54 -6.34 3.05 -3.91
N SER A 55 -6.40 2.13 -4.87
CA SER A 55 -6.55 0.70 -4.58
C SER A 55 -5.36 0.14 -3.80
N ILE A 56 -4.14 0.59 -4.12
CA ILE A 56 -2.92 0.17 -3.44
C ILE A 56 -2.92 0.64 -1.99
N LEU A 57 -3.32 1.88 -1.76
CA LEU A 57 -3.37 2.46 -0.42
C LEU A 57 -4.46 1.79 0.43
N ASP A 58 -5.62 1.50 -0.16
CA ASP A 58 -6.73 0.84 0.52
C ASP A 58 -6.35 -0.56 1.01
N TYR A 59 -5.84 -1.45 0.14
CA TYR A 59 -5.47 -2.81 0.60
C TYR A 59 -4.30 -2.76 1.60
N ARG A 60 -3.33 -1.85 1.44
CA ARG A 60 -2.21 -1.71 2.38
C ARG A 60 -2.70 -1.29 3.75
N GLN A 61 -3.61 -0.32 3.82
CA GLN A 61 -4.18 0.16 5.07
C GLN A 61 -4.98 -0.94 5.77
N LYS A 62 -5.84 -1.66 5.02
CA LYS A 62 -6.64 -2.77 5.54
C LYS A 62 -5.79 -3.91 6.08
N ARG A 63 -4.71 -4.29 5.37
CA ARG A 63 -3.76 -5.29 5.88
C ARG A 63 -3.04 -4.79 7.13
N LYS A 64 -2.57 -3.55 7.14
CA LYS A 64 -1.89 -2.95 8.30
C LYS A 64 -2.77 -2.92 9.55
N SER A 65 -4.07 -2.69 9.40
CA SER A 65 -5.01 -2.72 10.54
C SER A 65 -5.27 -4.11 11.09
N GLU A 66 -5.07 -5.17 10.31
CA GLU A 66 -5.33 -6.55 10.73
C GLU A 66 -4.08 -7.32 11.12
N TYR A 67 -2.90 -6.84 10.69
CA TYR A 67 -1.65 -7.41 11.16
C TYR A 67 -1.49 -7.24 12.67
N PRO A 68 -1.16 -8.32 13.40
CA PRO A 68 -0.74 -8.23 14.79
C PRO A 68 0.49 -7.34 14.93
N LYS A 69 0.82 -6.96 16.17
CA LYS A 69 2.05 -6.19 16.41
C LYS A 69 3.28 -6.97 15.99
N ILE A 70 4.37 -6.28 15.67
CA ILE A 70 5.59 -6.92 15.17
C ILE A 70 6.17 -7.91 16.18
N GLU A 71 6.10 -7.61 17.48
CA GLU A 71 6.58 -8.48 18.55
C GLU A 71 5.78 -9.78 18.62
N GLU A 72 4.45 -9.71 18.45
CA GLU A 72 3.56 -10.87 18.41
C GLU A 72 3.84 -11.73 17.17
N GLN A 73 4.06 -11.09 16.01
CA GLN A 73 4.41 -11.81 14.79
C GLN A 73 5.74 -12.56 14.93
N LEU A 74 6.74 -11.94 15.53
CA LEU A 74 8.04 -12.58 15.80
C LEU A 74 7.91 -13.76 16.78
N ASP A 75 7.09 -13.61 17.83
CA ASP A 75 6.80 -14.70 18.77
C ASP A 75 6.04 -15.86 18.10
N MET A 76 5.06 -15.56 17.24
CA MET A 76 4.36 -16.57 16.44
C MET A 76 5.32 -17.34 15.53
N LEU A 77 6.21 -16.64 14.81
CA LEU A 77 7.23 -17.26 13.96
C LEU A 77 8.16 -18.17 14.77
N TYR A 78 8.61 -17.73 15.94
CA TYR A 78 9.44 -18.53 16.83
C TYR A 78 8.72 -19.81 17.30
N LYS A 79 7.45 -19.67 17.70
CA LYS A 79 6.61 -20.81 18.11
C LYS A 79 6.35 -21.78 16.97
N ASP A 80 6.06 -21.28 15.78
CA ASP A 80 5.87 -22.07 14.57
C ASP A 80 7.12 -22.89 14.24
N PHE A 81 8.29 -22.26 14.29
CA PHE A 81 9.57 -22.95 14.14
C PHE A 81 9.80 -24.04 15.20
N LYS A 82 9.52 -23.74 16.47
CA LYS A 82 9.73 -24.69 17.58
C LYS A 82 8.79 -25.89 17.55
N ASN A 83 7.54 -25.66 17.15
CA ASN A 83 6.48 -26.66 17.21
C ASN A 83 6.18 -27.31 15.85
N ASN A 84 6.90 -26.92 14.80
CA ASN A 84 6.64 -27.33 13.42
C ASN A 84 5.19 -27.04 13.00
N THR A 85 4.71 -25.84 13.33
CA THR A 85 3.39 -25.32 12.93
C THR A 85 3.55 -24.14 11.95
N ASN A 86 2.46 -23.69 11.36
CA ASN A 86 2.44 -22.60 10.36
C ASN A 86 1.36 -21.55 10.63
N LYS A 87 1.03 -21.31 11.90
CA LYS A 87 -0.07 -20.40 12.29
C LYS A 87 0.14 -18.98 11.80
N TRP A 88 1.37 -18.49 11.87
CA TRP A 88 1.73 -17.17 11.34
C TRP A 88 1.52 -17.12 9.83
N GLU A 89 1.99 -18.13 9.10
CA GLU A 89 1.82 -18.18 7.64
C GLU A 89 0.35 -18.22 7.24
N SER A 90 -0.46 -19.05 7.90
CA SER A 90 -1.91 -19.11 7.67
C SER A 90 -2.58 -17.77 7.96
N LEU A 91 -2.28 -17.14 9.10
CA LEU A 91 -2.85 -15.83 9.45
C LEU A 91 -2.50 -14.77 8.40
N ILE A 92 -1.24 -14.70 7.98
CA ILE A 92 -0.80 -13.73 6.97
C ILE A 92 -1.45 -14.03 5.60
N THR A 93 -1.63 -15.30 5.26
CA THR A 93 -2.32 -15.72 4.04
C THR A 93 -3.78 -15.27 4.07
N ASP A 94 -4.51 -15.57 5.13
CA ASP A 94 -5.92 -15.19 5.30
C ASP A 94 -6.11 -13.67 5.18
N ILE A 95 -5.24 -12.87 5.81
CA ILE A 95 -5.29 -11.40 5.72
C ILE A 95 -5.04 -10.93 4.28
N LYS A 96 -4.09 -11.55 3.56
CA LYS A 96 -3.77 -11.18 2.18
C LYS A 96 -4.84 -11.61 1.19
N GLU A 97 -5.51 -12.72 1.43
CA GLU A 97 -6.65 -13.20 0.64
C GLU A 97 -7.90 -12.34 0.90
N LYS A 98 -8.13 -11.93 2.15
CA LYS A 98 -9.21 -10.99 2.51
C LYS A 98 -9.04 -9.63 1.84
N TYR A 99 -7.80 -9.17 1.67
CA TYR A 99 -7.46 -7.89 1.05
C TYR A 99 -6.45 -8.09 -0.08
N PRO A 100 -6.84 -8.62 -1.25
CA PRO A 100 -5.92 -8.91 -2.34
C PRO A 100 -5.25 -7.64 -2.87
N LYS A 101 -4.10 -7.81 -3.52
CA LYS A 101 -3.53 -6.71 -4.30
C LYS A 101 -4.41 -6.53 -5.52
N SER A 102 -4.95 -5.33 -5.74
CA SER A 102 -5.49 -4.97 -7.04
C SER A 102 -4.33 -4.99 -8.04
N ILE A 103 -4.37 -5.94 -8.98
CA ILE A 103 -3.41 -6.08 -10.08
C ILE A 103 -3.74 -5.04 -11.14
#